data_AF-A0A5J5CFS5-F1
#
_entry.id   AF-A0A5J5CFS5-F1
#
_cell.length_a   1.000
_cell.length_b   1.000
_cell.length_c   1.000
_cell.angle_alpha   90.00
_cell.angle_beta   90.00
_cell.angle_gamma   90.00
#
_symmetry.space_group_name_H-M   'P 1'
#
loop_
_entity.id
_entity.type
_entity.pdbx_description
1 polymer ?
#
loop_
_entity_poly.entity_id
_entity_poly.type
_entity_poly.pdbx_seq_one_letter_code
_entity_poly.pdbx_strand_id
1 'polypeptide(L)'
;MERLERALFRLEQGFELQFRLGPTLQGREVQVYTNYPTNGHKFDCLKFRPLDWVYHTQRMTVIKLRRLMCGFLQYTFRRDKEKVSGGYIVVDPVLRVGANDFILPLDCICSQTYLAKCLGPLDKWLDRVRVAKETGYNMIHFTPLQKLGVSGFCYSIADQLELNPDFSPEGKHYTWGDVGNLVETLRKDWNMVCISDVVYNHTGNVAVTLLNDG
;
A
#
# COMPACT_ATOMS: atom_id res chain seq x y z
N MET A 1 6.23 -2.53 -33.34
CA MET A 1 5.76 -1.53 -32.36
C MET A 1 5.80 -2.21 -31.00
N GLU A 2 6.73 -1.84 -30.12
CA GLU A 2 6.82 -2.45 -28.78
C GLU A 2 5.54 -2.14 -28.01
N ARG A 3 4.77 -3.19 -27.71
CA ARG A 3 3.59 -3.08 -26.84
C ARG A 3 4.06 -3.08 -25.39
N LEU A 4 4.34 -1.89 -24.86
CA LEU A 4 4.73 -1.69 -23.45
C LEU A 4 3.58 -1.92 -22.45
N GLU A 5 2.38 -2.25 -22.92
CA GLU A 5 1.23 -2.61 -22.07
C GLU A 5 1.51 -3.80 -21.14
N ARG A 6 2.52 -4.63 -21.48
CA ARG A 6 2.97 -5.78 -20.66
C ARG A 6 4.21 -5.48 -19.82
N ALA A 7 4.84 -4.32 -19.98
CA ALA A 7 6.03 -3.94 -19.23
C ALA A 7 5.62 -3.21 -17.95
N LEU A 8 6.07 -3.73 -16.80
CA LEU A 8 5.93 -3.05 -15.52
C LEU A 8 7.22 -2.28 -15.23
N PHE A 9 7.12 -0.96 -15.19
CA PHE A 9 8.24 -0.13 -14.75
C PHE A 9 8.16 0.11 -13.24
N ARG A 10 9.25 -0.16 -12.52
CA ARG A 10 9.37 0.15 -11.08
C ARG A 10 10.40 1.25 -10.88
N LEU A 11 10.11 2.17 -9.96
CA LEU A 11 10.95 3.30 -9.62
C LEU A 11 11.00 3.46 -8.11
N GLU A 12 12.13 3.91 -7.58
CA GLU A 12 12.22 4.32 -6.18
C GLU A 12 11.78 5.79 -6.01
N GLN A 13 11.31 6.14 -4.81
CA GLN A 13 11.04 7.55 -4.51
C GLN A 13 12.30 8.41 -4.67
N GLY A 14 12.14 9.61 -5.22
CA GLY A 14 13.23 10.53 -5.51
C GLY A 14 13.78 10.42 -6.94
N PHE A 15 13.45 9.36 -7.67
CA PHE A 15 13.80 9.25 -9.08
C PHE A 15 13.04 10.26 -9.93
N GLU A 16 13.65 10.65 -11.05
CA GLU A 16 12.99 11.43 -12.11
C GLU A 16 12.55 10.50 -13.23
N LEU A 17 11.25 10.54 -13.55
CA LEU A 17 10.71 9.85 -14.72
C LEU A 17 10.81 10.77 -15.93
N GLN A 18 11.42 10.26 -17.00
CA GLN A 18 11.52 10.97 -18.28
C GLN A 18 10.82 10.22 -19.40
N PHE A 19 9.89 10.88 -20.11
CA PHE A 19 9.41 10.39 -21.40
C PHE A 19 10.25 10.99 -22.53
N ARG A 20 10.68 10.14 -23.45
CA ARG A 20 11.47 10.50 -24.64
C ARG A 20 10.79 9.94 -25.88
N LEU A 21 10.81 10.70 -26.98
CA LEU A 21 10.28 10.23 -28.24
C LEU A 21 11.18 9.12 -28.81
N GLY A 22 10.60 7.96 -29.07
CA GLY A 22 11.27 6.89 -29.82
C GLY A 22 11.41 7.25 -31.30
N PRO A 23 12.31 6.57 -32.05
CA PRO A 23 12.55 6.85 -33.47
C PRO A 23 11.28 6.83 -34.34
N THR A 24 10.34 5.93 -34.04
CA THR A 24 9.08 5.78 -34.80
C THR A 24 8.07 6.90 -34.57
N LEU A 25 8.34 7.79 -33.61
CA LEU A 25 7.49 8.93 -33.25
C LEU A 25 8.12 10.28 -33.64
N GLN A 26 9.31 10.27 -34.25
CA GLN A 26 9.96 11.50 -34.70
C GLN A 26 9.16 12.19 -35.81
N GLY A 27 9.08 13.52 -35.73
CA GLY A 27 8.32 14.35 -36.69
C GLY A 27 6.79 14.22 -36.57
N ARG A 28 6.28 13.51 -35.55
CA ARG A 28 4.85 13.35 -35.28
C ARG A 28 4.40 14.24 -34.13
N GLU A 29 3.14 14.65 -34.16
CA GLU A 29 2.53 15.34 -33.02
C GLU A 29 2.20 14.30 -31.95
N VAL A 30 2.92 14.34 -30.81
CA VAL A 30 2.72 13.39 -29.71
C VAL A 30 2.32 14.12 -28.45
N GLN A 31 1.20 13.70 -27.84
CA GLN A 31 0.75 14.21 -26.55
C GLN A 31 0.72 13.07 -25.54
N VAL A 32 1.42 13.23 -24.42
CA VAL A 32 1.40 12.28 -23.30
C VAL A 32 0.39 12.75 -22.25
N TYR A 33 -0.36 11.81 -21.69
CA TYR A 33 -1.30 12.01 -20.61
C TYR A 33 -0.95 11.10 -19.44
N THR A 34 -1.22 11.57 -18.22
CA THR A 34 -0.98 10.78 -17.02
C THR A 34 -2.01 11.09 -15.93
N ASN A 35 -2.27 10.12 -15.04
CA ASN A 35 -3.04 10.35 -13.81
C ASN A 35 -2.16 10.80 -12.63
N TYR A 36 -0.86 11.10 -12.87
CA TYR A 36 -0.04 11.76 -11.86
C TYR A 36 -0.65 13.13 -11.50
N PRO A 37 -0.91 13.42 -10.22
CA PRO A 37 -1.53 14.68 -9.84
C PRO A 37 -0.57 15.85 -10.12
N THR A 38 -1.15 17.04 -10.27
CA THR A 38 -0.38 18.28 -10.18
C THR A 38 0.01 18.54 -8.73
N ASN A 39 1.09 19.29 -8.51
CA ASN A 39 1.55 19.63 -7.18
C ASN A 39 0.41 20.20 -6.31
N GLY A 40 0.23 19.67 -5.11
CA GLY A 40 -0.81 20.11 -4.17
C GLY A 40 -2.19 19.49 -4.38
N HIS A 41 -2.39 18.68 -5.43
CA HIS A 41 -3.65 17.97 -5.65
C HIS A 41 -3.57 16.52 -5.16
N LYS A 42 -4.70 15.99 -4.67
CA LYS A 42 -4.83 14.57 -4.34
C LYS A 42 -4.79 13.71 -5.60
N PHE A 43 -4.26 12.50 -5.47
CA PHE A 43 -4.32 11.50 -6.52
C PHE A 43 -5.76 11.08 -6.81
N ASP A 44 -6.10 10.98 -8.09
CA ASP A 44 -7.37 10.47 -8.59
C ASP A 44 -7.05 9.55 -9.78
N CYS A 45 -7.39 8.26 -9.65
CA CYS A 45 -7.01 7.25 -10.63
C CYS A 45 -7.70 7.45 -11.99
N LEU A 46 -8.83 8.17 -12.04
CA LEU A 46 -9.62 8.41 -13.25
C LEU A 46 -9.26 9.72 -13.94
N LYS A 47 -8.57 10.64 -13.26
CA LYS A 47 -8.29 11.97 -13.78
C LYS A 47 -6.94 12.02 -14.49
N PHE A 48 -6.98 12.07 -15.82
CA PHE A 48 -5.79 12.24 -16.65
C PHE A 48 -5.58 13.70 -17.05
N ARG A 49 -4.31 14.12 -17.10
CA ARG A 49 -3.90 15.44 -17.60
C ARG A 49 -2.82 15.33 -18.66
N PRO A 50 -2.76 16.26 -19.63
CA PRO A 50 -1.64 16.32 -20.56
C PRO A 50 -0.35 16.71 -19.82
N LEU A 51 0.77 16.28 -20.37
CA LEU A 51 2.12 16.68 -19.96
C LEU A 51 2.78 17.50 -21.07
N ASP A 52 3.46 18.57 -20.68
CA ASP A 52 4.13 19.47 -21.60
C ASP A 52 5.56 19.01 -21.91
N TRP A 53 5.91 19.07 -23.19
CA TRP A 53 7.28 18.81 -23.64
C TRP A 53 8.20 19.96 -23.27
N VAL A 54 9.35 19.63 -22.68
CA VAL A 54 10.38 20.60 -22.32
C VAL A 54 11.57 20.47 -23.26
N TYR A 55 12.04 21.59 -23.82
CA TYR A 55 13.26 21.63 -24.63
C TYR A 55 14.48 21.54 -23.72
N HIS A 56 15.28 20.48 -23.89
CA HIS A 56 16.52 20.29 -23.11
C HIS A 56 17.76 20.80 -23.86
N THR A 57 17.73 20.72 -25.19
CA THR A 57 18.70 21.28 -26.15
C THR A 57 17.95 21.59 -27.45
N GLN A 58 18.54 22.32 -28.40
CA GLN A 58 17.92 22.62 -29.70
C GLN A 58 17.42 21.39 -30.50
N ARG A 59 17.70 20.15 -30.04
CA ARG A 59 17.36 18.90 -30.73
C ARG A 59 16.55 17.90 -29.91
N MET A 60 16.38 18.08 -28.60
CA MET A 60 15.71 17.07 -27.76
C MET A 60 14.62 17.67 -26.88
N THR A 61 13.39 17.20 -27.10
CA THR A 61 12.23 17.42 -26.24
C THR A 61 12.04 16.23 -25.31
N VAL A 62 11.88 16.50 -24.02
CA VAL A 62 11.63 15.48 -22.99
C VAL A 62 10.53 15.95 -22.05
N ILE A 63 9.75 15.02 -21.52
CA ILE A 63 8.83 15.30 -20.41
C ILE A 63 9.49 14.79 -19.13
N LYS A 64 9.50 15.61 -18.08
CA LYS A 64 10.10 15.25 -16.79
C LYS A 64 9.05 15.29 -15.69
N LEU A 65 8.89 14.18 -14.96
CA LEU A 65 8.12 14.12 -13.73
C LEU A 65 9.07 13.90 -12.56
N ARG A 66 9.04 14.83 -11.60
CA ARG A 66 9.88 14.84 -10.40
C ARG A 66 9.03 14.65 -9.15
N ARG A 67 9.68 14.25 -8.05
CA ARG A 67 9.05 14.07 -6.73
C ARG A 67 7.88 13.11 -6.76
N LEU A 68 8.06 11.99 -7.46
CA LEU A 68 7.04 10.97 -7.60
C LEU A 68 6.61 10.46 -6.23
N MET A 69 5.30 10.51 -5.97
CA MET A 69 4.69 9.85 -4.82
C MET A 69 4.74 8.33 -5.02
N CYS A 70 4.93 7.56 -3.95
CA CYS A 70 4.75 6.12 -4.05
C CYS A 70 3.32 5.75 -4.46
N GLY A 71 3.20 4.64 -5.16
CA GLY A 71 1.93 4.13 -5.63
C GLY A 71 1.95 3.82 -7.12
N PHE A 72 0.76 3.78 -7.69
CA PHE A 72 0.52 3.34 -9.05
C PHE A 72 0.22 4.53 -9.96
N LEU A 73 0.94 4.58 -11.06
CA LEU A 73 0.87 5.63 -12.07
C LEU A 73 0.54 5.00 -13.42
N GLN A 74 -0.39 5.61 -14.14
CA GLN A 74 -0.69 5.27 -15.52
C GLN A 74 -0.33 6.42 -16.45
N TYR A 75 0.20 6.09 -17.62
CA TYR A 75 0.35 7.03 -18.73
C TYR A 75 -0.26 6.47 -20.01
N THR A 76 -0.74 7.36 -20.86
CA THR A 76 -1.15 7.06 -22.23
C THR A 76 -0.59 8.13 -23.16
N PHE A 77 -0.42 7.82 -24.43
CA PHE A 77 -0.02 8.82 -25.40
C PHE A 77 -0.85 8.74 -26.68
N ARG A 78 -1.02 9.91 -27.28
CA ARG A 78 -1.68 10.08 -28.57
C ARG A 78 -0.66 10.49 -29.62
N ARG A 79 -0.84 10.01 -30.84
CA ARG A 79 -0.07 10.40 -32.03
C ARG A 79 -1.06 10.93 -33.06
N ASP A 80 -0.83 12.14 -33.56
CA ASP A 80 -1.68 12.77 -34.57
C ASP A 80 -3.17 12.72 -34.16
N LYS A 81 -3.44 13.02 -32.88
CA LYS A 81 -4.77 13.00 -32.19
C LYS A 81 -5.39 11.62 -31.92
N GLU A 82 -4.82 10.53 -32.43
CA GLU A 82 -5.28 9.17 -32.14
C GLU A 82 -4.60 8.58 -30.91
N LYS A 83 -5.35 7.92 -30.03
CA LYS A 83 -4.77 7.18 -28.89
C LYS A 83 -4.03 5.95 -29.41
N VAL A 84 -2.73 5.88 -29.13
CA VAL A 84 -1.89 4.79 -29.64
C VAL A 84 -1.68 3.72 -28.59
N SER A 85 -1.13 4.08 -27.43
CA SER A 85 -0.77 3.11 -26.40
C SER A 85 -0.55 3.80 -25.04
N GLY A 86 -0.12 3.04 -24.04
CA GLY A 86 0.16 3.48 -22.69
C GLY A 86 0.90 2.41 -21.90
N GLY A 87 1.10 2.68 -20.62
CA GLY A 87 1.77 1.78 -19.70
C GLY A 87 1.55 2.18 -18.26
N TYR A 88 2.12 1.35 -17.38
CA TYR A 88 2.00 1.49 -15.94
C TYR A 88 3.38 1.60 -15.30
N ILE A 89 3.45 2.42 -14.27
CA ILE A 89 4.65 2.69 -13.50
C ILE A 89 4.29 2.55 -12.03
N VAL A 90 5.07 1.78 -11.29
CA VAL A 90 4.94 1.64 -9.84
C VAL A 90 6.11 2.36 -9.21
N VAL A 91 5.80 3.20 -8.23
CA VAL A 91 6.81 3.88 -7.41
C VAL A 91 6.77 3.24 -6.04
N ASP A 92 7.87 2.61 -5.65
CA ASP A 92 7.93 1.80 -4.44
C ASP A 92 7.78 2.67 -3.17
N PRO A 93 7.12 2.15 -2.12
CA PRO A 93 7.03 2.86 -0.84
C PRO A 93 8.39 2.90 -0.13
N VAL A 94 8.59 3.92 0.68
CA VAL A 94 9.75 4.00 1.59
C VAL A 94 9.27 3.69 3.00
N LEU A 95 9.73 2.56 3.55
CA LEU A 95 9.41 2.17 4.92
C LEU A 95 10.40 2.83 5.89
N ARG A 96 9.88 3.35 7.01
CA ARG A 96 10.69 4.05 8.02
C ARG A 96 10.43 3.51 9.42
N VAL A 97 11.51 3.25 10.13
CA VAL A 97 11.49 2.61 11.46
C VAL A 97 12.50 3.28 12.39
N GLY A 98 12.37 2.99 13.69
CA GLY A 98 13.23 3.55 14.74
C GLY A 98 12.92 5.00 15.09
N ALA A 99 13.47 5.46 16.21
CA ALA A 99 13.33 6.85 16.67
C ALA A 99 13.89 7.90 15.69
N ASN A 100 14.83 7.49 14.83
CA ASN A 100 15.47 8.36 13.82
C ASN A 100 14.87 8.20 12.41
N ASP A 101 13.75 7.48 12.25
CA ASP A 101 13.07 7.25 10.96
C ASP A 101 14.00 6.77 9.82
N PHE A 102 14.88 5.83 10.16
CA PHE A 102 15.79 5.23 9.18
C PHE A 102 15.01 4.41 8.16
N ILE A 103 15.55 4.37 6.94
CA ILE A 103 14.93 3.65 5.83
C ILE A 103 15.15 2.14 6.03
N LEU A 104 14.05 1.38 6.03
CA LEU A 104 14.08 -0.08 5.93
C LEU A 104 13.98 -0.47 4.45
N PRO A 105 15.06 -1.00 3.83
CA PRO A 105 15.02 -1.42 2.43
C PRO A 105 14.01 -2.54 2.20
N LEU A 106 13.24 -2.46 1.11
CA LEU A 106 12.20 -3.45 0.80
C LEU A 106 12.76 -4.86 0.59
N ASP A 107 13.95 -4.96 -0.01
CA ASP A 107 14.64 -6.24 -0.24
C ASP A 107 15.20 -6.87 1.04
N CYS A 108 15.17 -6.15 2.16
CA CYS A 108 15.63 -6.63 3.46
C CYS A 108 14.47 -7.06 4.38
N ILE A 109 13.22 -7.10 3.89
CA ILE A 109 12.08 -7.48 4.72
C ILE A 109 12.16 -8.97 5.08
N CYS A 110 12.09 -9.26 6.38
CA CYS A 110 11.93 -10.59 6.95
C CYS A 110 10.70 -10.57 7.85
N SER A 111 9.63 -11.25 7.42
CA SER A 111 8.32 -11.20 8.06
C SER A 111 7.99 -12.47 8.82
N GLN A 112 7.50 -12.32 10.05
CA GLN A 112 6.93 -13.40 10.86
C GLN A 112 5.41 -13.23 10.93
N THR A 113 4.67 -14.28 10.56
CA THR A 113 3.20 -14.27 10.63
C THR A 113 2.70 -14.78 11.98
N TYR A 114 1.72 -14.07 12.55
CA TYR A 114 1.01 -14.46 13.76
C TYR A 114 -0.49 -14.57 13.50
N LEU A 115 -1.09 -15.68 13.96
CA LEU A 115 -2.53 -15.82 14.04
C LEU A 115 -3.03 -14.95 15.19
N ALA A 116 -3.59 -13.78 14.87
CA ALA A 116 -3.98 -12.77 15.86
C ALA A 116 -4.94 -13.33 16.93
N LYS A 117 -5.90 -14.18 16.53
CA LYS A 117 -6.81 -14.86 17.47
C LYS A 117 -6.12 -15.73 18.53
N CYS A 118 -4.90 -16.20 18.26
CA CYS A 118 -4.11 -17.03 19.18
C CYS A 118 -3.19 -16.19 20.09
N LEU A 119 -3.11 -14.87 19.87
CA LEU A 119 -2.31 -13.97 20.70
C LEU A 119 -3.00 -13.55 21.99
N GLY A 120 -4.27 -13.92 22.19
CA GLY A 120 -5.02 -13.64 23.42
C GLY A 120 -5.23 -12.14 23.66
N PRO A 121 -5.33 -11.70 24.93
CA PRO A 121 -5.52 -10.30 25.27
C PRO A 121 -4.38 -9.39 24.78
N LEU A 122 -4.71 -8.17 24.32
CA LEU A 122 -3.75 -7.26 23.66
C LEU A 122 -2.53 -6.91 24.53
N ASP A 123 -2.67 -6.81 25.86
CA ASP A 123 -1.55 -6.53 26.78
C ASP A 123 -0.49 -7.63 26.81
N LYS A 124 -0.82 -8.84 26.33
CA LYS A 124 0.15 -9.95 26.24
C LYS A 124 0.88 -9.98 24.90
N TRP A 125 0.46 -9.18 23.92
CA TRP A 125 0.96 -9.30 22.55
C TRP A 125 2.43 -8.93 22.46
N LEU A 126 2.85 -7.85 23.12
CA LEU A 126 4.25 -7.41 23.08
C LEU A 126 5.19 -8.55 23.49
N ASP A 127 4.92 -9.23 24.60
CA ASP A 127 5.76 -10.35 25.03
C ASP A 127 5.67 -11.56 24.10
N ARG A 128 4.50 -11.85 23.53
CA ARG A 128 4.30 -12.98 22.60
C ARG A 128 4.99 -12.77 21.25
N VAL A 129 5.01 -11.55 20.74
CA VAL A 129 5.67 -11.22 19.46
C VAL A 129 7.16 -10.91 19.62
N ARG A 130 7.65 -10.78 20.87
CA ARG A 130 9.07 -10.54 21.18
C ARG A 130 10.00 -11.55 20.51
N VAL A 131 9.60 -12.81 20.41
CA VAL A 131 10.41 -13.84 19.76
C VAL A 131 10.78 -13.45 18.32
N ALA A 132 9.91 -12.79 17.56
CA ALA A 132 10.22 -12.32 16.21
C ALA A 132 11.38 -11.31 16.21
N LYS A 133 11.35 -10.36 17.16
CA LYS A 133 12.44 -9.39 17.33
C LYS A 133 13.76 -10.08 17.67
N GLU A 134 13.75 -10.93 18.70
CA GLU A 134 14.97 -11.58 19.20
C GLU A 134 15.56 -12.59 18.20
N THR A 135 14.78 -13.00 17.20
CA THR A 135 15.23 -13.89 16.10
C THR A 135 15.56 -13.15 14.81
N GLY A 136 15.53 -11.81 14.81
CA GLY A 136 15.99 -10.97 13.71
C GLY A 136 14.96 -10.64 12.63
N TYR A 137 13.68 -10.93 12.84
CA TYR A 137 12.63 -10.44 11.96
C TYR A 137 12.48 -8.92 12.10
N ASN A 138 12.08 -8.25 11.01
CA ASN A 138 11.86 -6.81 10.97
C ASN A 138 10.45 -6.42 10.48
N MET A 139 9.59 -7.41 10.27
CA MET A 139 8.19 -7.22 9.99
C MET A 139 7.35 -8.25 10.76
N ILE A 140 6.23 -7.79 11.33
CA ILE A 140 5.18 -8.66 11.85
C ILE A 140 4.00 -8.61 10.89
N HIS A 141 3.54 -9.80 10.48
CA HIS A 141 2.30 -9.95 9.74
C HIS A 141 1.22 -10.53 10.66
N PHE A 142 0.15 -9.77 10.86
CA PHE A 142 -1.02 -10.26 11.58
C PHE A 142 -2.08 -10.77 10.59
N THR A 143 -2.65 -11.95 10.86
CA THR A 143 -3.94 -12.30 10.26
C THR A 143 -5.01 -11.29 10.69
N PRO A 144 -6.21 -11.27 10.06
CA PRO A 144 -7.20 -10.23 10.33
C PRO A 144 -7.46 -10.00 11.83
N LEU A 145 -7.47 -8.73 12.20
CA LEU A 145 -7.62 -8.21 13.56
C LEU A 145 -9.08 -7.91 13.91
N GLN A 146 -9.94 -7.93 12.90
CA GLN A 146 -11.34 -7.56 12.97
C GLN A 146 -12.19 -8.60 13.69
N LYS A 147 -13.40 -8.21 14.09
CA LYS A 147 -14.38 -9.09 14.70
C LYS A 147 -14.69 -10.29 13.83
N LEU A 148 -14.53 -11.48 14.42
CA LEU A 148 -14.79 -12.74 13.75
C LEU A 148 -16.29 -13.09 13.80
N GLY A 149 -16.75 -13.80 12.78
CA GLY A 149 -18.07 -14.40 12.73
C GLY A 149 -18.16 -15.68 13.55
N VAL A 150 -19.34 -16.27 13.58
CA VAL A 150 -19.70 -17.39 14.48
C VAL A 150 -18.76 -18.60 14.37
N SER A 151 -18.14 -18.80 13.21
CA SER A 151 -17.20 -19.91 12.99
C SER A 151 -15.88 -19.77 13.76
N GLY A 152 -15.49 -18.55 14.17
CA GLY A 152 -14.21 -18.27 14.82
C GLY A 152 -12.97 -18.47 13.92
N PHE A 153 -13.15 -18.62 12.61
CA PHE A 153 -12.03 -18.68 11.65
C PHE A 153 -11.50 -17.27 11.37
N CYS A 154 -10.16 -17.12 11.29
CA CYS A 154 -9.49 -15.81 11.21
C CYS A 154 -9.89 -14.95 10.00
N TYR A 155 -10.40 -15.56 8.93
CA TYR A 155 -10.81 -14.86 7.70
C TYR A 155 -12.33 -14.72 7.56
N SER A 156 -13.10 -15.27 8.51
CA SER A 156 -14.55 -15.13 8.55
C SER A 156 -14.90 -13.85 9.33
N ILE A 157 -14.71 -12.68 8.72
CA ILE A 157 -14.87 -11.37 9.38
C ILE A 157 -16.35 -10.95 9.43
N ALA A 158 -16.93 -10.82 10.61
CA ALA A 158 -18.32 -10.38 10.80
C ALA A 158 -18.48 -8.86 10.72
N ASP A 159 -17.52 -8.09 11.23
CA ASP A 159 -17.50 -6.63 11.12
C ASP A 159 -16.08 -6.16 10.80
N GLN A 160 -15.92 -5.51 9.65
CA GLN A 160 -14.62 -5.04 9.14
C GLN A 160 -14.07 -3.82 9.90
N LEU A 161 -14.94 -3.10 10.63
CA LEU A 161 -14.60 -1.86 11.32
C LEU A 161 -14.40 -2.08 12.82
N GLU A 162 -14.91 -3.18 13.38
CA GLU A 162 -14.77 -3.51 14.79
C GLU A 162 -13.51 -4.36 15.03
N LEU A 163 -12.70 -3.98 16.04
CA LEU A 163 -11.60 -4.81 16.51
C LEU A 163 -12.16 -6.08 17.15
N ASN A 164 -11.47 -7.22 17.02
CA ASN A 164 -11.93 -8.46 17.65
C ASN A 164 -12.09 -8.29 19.18
N PRO A 165 -13.31 -8.43 19.74
CA PRO A 165 -13.55 -8.28 21.17
C PRO A 165 -12.79 -9.30 22.02
N ASP A 166 -12.38 -10.45 21.45
CA ASP A 166 -11.59 -11.47 22.16
C ASP A 166 -10.21 -10.95 22.61
N PHE A 167 -9.74 -9.84 22.06
CA PHE A 167 -8.49 -9.19 22.50
C PHE A 167 -8.67 -8.41 23.80
N SER A 168 -9.92 -8.17 24.22
CA SER A 168 -10.30 -7.44 25.43
C SER A 168 -10.69 -8.41 26.55
N PRO A 169 -9.88 -8.51 27.63
CA PRO A 169 -10.25 -9.32 28.79
C PRO A 169 -11.36 -8.65 29.60
N GLU A 170 -12.01 -9.39 30.49
CA GLU A 170 -13.07 -8.87 31.35
C GLU A 170 -12.62 -7.61 32.12
N GLY A 171 -13.45 -6.56 32.09
CA GLY A 171 -13.17 -5.27 32.74
C GLY A 171 -12.21 -4.35 31.98
N LYS A 172 -11.73 -4.74 30.79
CA LYS A 172 -10.91 -3.89 29.92
C LYS A 172 -11.46 -3.90 28.49
N HIS A 173 -11.27 -2.80 27.78
CA HIS A 173 -11.70 -2.66 26.39
C HIS A 173 -10.58 -2.04 25.56
N TYR A 174 -10.08 -2.79 24.57
CA TYR A 174 -9.09 -2.28 23.62
C TYR A 174 -9.75 -1.83 22.32
N THR A 175 -9.11 -0.85 21.70
CA THR A 175 -9.55 -0.20 20.47
C THR A 175 -8.47 -0.27 19.40
N TRP A 176 -8.79 0.15 18.18
CA TRP A 176 -7.79 0.37 17.13
C TRP A 176 -6.70 1.36 17.55
N GLY A 177 -7.00 2.30 18.46
CA GLY A 177 -6.00 3.21 19.03
C GLY A 177 -4.93 2.46 19.84
N ASP A 178 -5.33 1.46 20.64
CA ASP A 178 -4.41 0.64 21.42
C ASP A 178 -3.54 -0.24 20.52
N VAL A 179 -4.12 -0.81 19.46
CA VAL A 179 -3.36 -1.51 18.41
C VAL A 179 -2.38 -0.57 17.72
N GLY A 180 -2.81 0.66 17.40
CA GLY A 180 -1.93 1.69 16.82
C GLY A 180 -0.76 2.04 17.73
N ASN A 181 -0.97 2.15 19.04
CA ASN A 181 0.09 2.37 20.03
C ASN A 181 1.08 1.20 20.09
N LEU A 182 0.58 -0.05 20.03
CA LEU A 182 1.44 -1.24 19.93
C LEU A 182 2.28 -1.21 18.64
N VAL A 183 1.66 -0.95 17.49
CA VAL A 183 2.36 -0.87 16.20
C VAL A 183 3.42 0.23 16.20
N GLU A 184 3.13 1.40 16.77
CA GLU A 184 4.12 2.47 16.91
C GLU A 184 5.26 2.11 17.86
N THR A 185 4.98 1.36 18.94
CA THR A 185 6.01 0.82 19.84
C THR A 185 6.92 -0.14 19.08
N LEU A 186 6.36 -1.08 18.34
CA LEU A 186 7.11 -2.02 17.50
C LEU A 186 7.97 -1.28 16.44
N ARG A 187 7.40 -0.24 15.83
CA ARG A 187 8.09 0.57 14.81
C ARG A 187 9.24 1.37 15.38
N LYS A 188 9.03 2.09 16.48
CA LYS A 188 10.02 3.03 17.05
C LYS A 188 11.06 2.33 17.92
N ASP A 189 10.65 1.36 18.72
CA ASP A 189 11.52 0.76 19.73
C ASP A 189 12.18 -0.51 19.24
N TRP A 190 11.49 -1.26 18.37
CA TRP A 190 11.99 -2.57 17.87
C TRP A 190 12.41 -2.51 16.40
N ASN A 191 12.26 -1.36 15.75
CA ASN A 191 12.55 -1.16 14.34
C ASN A 191 11.76 -2.10 13.40
N MET A 192 10.56 -2.50 13.81
CA MET A 192 9.73 -3.46 13.07
C MET A 192 8.50 -2.80 12.47
N VAL A 193 8.21 -3.06 11.20
CA VAL A 193 6.93 -2.66 10.59
C VAL A 193 5.86 -3.73 10.81
N CYS A 194 4.59 -3.33 10.77
CA CYS A 194 3.47 -4.27 10.85
C CYS A 194 2.62 -4.19 9.59
N ILE A 195 2.11 -5.34 9.15
CA ILE A 195 1.06 -5.46 8.14
C ILE A 195 -0.05 -6.36 8.67
N SER A 196 -1.25 -6.18 8.13
CA SER A 196 -2.40 -7.04 8.39
C SER A 196 -3.04 -7.45 7.08
N ASP A 197 -3.57 -8.67 7.05
CA ASP A 197 -4.47 -9.09 5.98
C ASP A 197 -5.71 -8.19 5.90
N VAL A 198 -6.23 -8.03 4.67
CA VAL A 198 -7.51 -7.38 4.37
C VAL A 198 -8.34 -8.35 3.52
N VAL A 199 -9.58 -8.61 3.93
CA VAL A 199 -10.46 -9.57 3.28
C VAL A 199 -11.57 -8.84 2.53
N TYR A 200 -11.52 -8.87 1.19
CA TYR A 200 -12.50 -8.20 0.32
C TYR A 200 -13.55 -9.12 -0.29
N ASN A 201 -13.27 -10.43 -0.36
CA ASN A 201 -14.04 -11.37 -1.18
C ASN A 201 -15.23 -12.02 -0.46
N HIS A 202 -15.29 -11.98 0.88
CA HIS A 202 -16.38 -12.53 1.67
C HIS A 202 -16.46 -11.89 3.07
N THR A 203 -17.59 -12.08 3.74
CA THR A 203 -17.82 -11.73 5.14
C THR A 203 -18.29 -12.95 5.92
N GLY A 204 -17.98 -12.99 7.21
CA GLY A 204 -18.42 -14.02 8.14
C GLY A 204 -19.88 -13.83 8.54
N ASN A 205 -20.58 -14.95 8.74
CA ASN A 205 -21.96 -14.91 9.25
C ASN A 205 -21.98 -14.37 10.68
N VAL A 206 -22.97 -13.51 10.94
CA VAL A 206 -23.32 -13.04 12.28
C VAL A 206 -24.44 -13.93 12.82
N ALA A 207 -24.44 -14.23 14.11
CA ALA A 207 -25.59 -14.89 14.72
C ALA A 207 -26.75 -13.89 14.73
N VAL A 208 -27.74 -14.10 13.85
CA VAL A 208 -29.04 -13.44 13.98
C VAL A 208 -29.70 -14.07 15.20
N THR A 209 -29.75 -13.35 16.31
CA THR A 209 -30.60 -13.76 17.43
C THR A 209 -32.04 -13.59 16.95
N LEU A 210 -32.65 -14.68 16.48
CA LEU A 210 -34.11 -14.81 16.41
C LEU A 210 -34.61 -14.87 17.86
N LEU A 211 -34.67 -13.72 18.54
CA LEU A 211 -35.64 -13.56 19.61
C LEU A 211 -36.97 -13.32 18.92
N ASN A 212 -37.83 -14.35 18.98
CA ASN A 212 -39.24 -14.24 18.73
C ASN A 212 -39.80 -13.11 19.59
N ASP A 213 -40.13 -11.97 18.98
CA ASP A 213 -41.13 -11.08 19.54
C ASP A 213 -42.49 -11.76 19.32
N GLY A 214 -43.17 -12.06 20.43
CA GLY A 214 -44.46 -12.75 20.48
C GLY A 214 -45.65 -11.91 20.03
#